data_AF-A0AAV0Y5C6-F1
#
_entry.id   AF-A0AAV0Y5C6-F1
#
_cell.length_a   1.000
_cell.length_b   1.000
_cell.length_c   1.000
_cell.angle_alpha   90.00
_cell.angle_beta   90.00
_cell.angle_gamma   90.00
#
_symmetry.space_group_name_H-M   'P 1'
#
loop_
_entity.id
_entity.type
_entity.pdbx_description
1 polymer ?
#
loop_
_entity_poly.entity_id
_entity_poly.type
_entity_poly.pdbx_seq_one_letter_code
_entity_poly.pdbx_strand_id
1 'polypeptide(L)'
;MRNDEWGKTVLKRLDSVICLVAEEAIYHKSCERKFCKNISSQEKKKRGRPQDEDALKAFSDVCEYIEVGNECQFTLQFLYEKMNGTCDEKTFRNKLIEKYGEDLIITTTHGKKAIVSFKDTSFKILTEAWYT
;
A
#
# COMPACT_ATOMS: atom_id res chain seq x y z
N MET A 1 -26.08 -4.57 -25.90
CA MET A 1 -26.61 -4.73 -24.53
C MET A 1 -25.73 -5.71 -23.75
N ARG A 2 -25.62 -5.60 -22.43
CA ARG A 2 -24.85 -6.55 -21.60
C ARG A 2 -25.48 -7.95 -21.70
N ASN A 3 -24.67 -8.98 -21.98
CA ASN A 3 -25.13 -10.36 -22.12
C ASN A 3 -24.97 -11.18 -20.82
N ASP A 4 -24.95 -10.50 -19.68
CA ASP A 4 -24.88 -11.12 -18.35
C ASP A 4 -26.28 -11.26 -17.72
N GLU A 5 -26.38 -11.98 -16.60
CA GLU A 5 -27.65 -12.22 -15.90
C GLU A 5 -28.35 -10.93 -15.47
N TRP A 6 -27.58 -9.89 -15.10
CA TRP A 6 -28.11 -8.56 -14.81
C TRP A 6 -28.75 -7.97 -16.08
N GLY A 7 -28.04 -7.97 -17.20
CA GLY A 7 -28.52 -7.48 -18.49
C GLY A 7 -29.81 -8.15 -18.93
N LYS A 8 -29.90 -9.48 -18.81
CA LYS A 8 -31.11 -10.26 -19.10
C LYS A 8 -32.27 -9.89 -18.17
N THR A 9 -32.00 -9.61 -16.89
CA THR A 9 -33.04 -9.22 -15.92
C THR A 9 -33.63 -7.85 -16.26
N VAL A 10 -32.79 -6.88 -16.64
CA VAL A 10 -33.25 -5.55 -17.05
C VAL A 10 -34.05 -5.63 -18.34
N LEU A 11 -33.60 -6.43 -19.31
CA LEU A 11 -34.34 -6.69 -20.54
C LEU A 11 -35.73 -7.26 -20.29
N LYS A 12 -35.85 -8.32 -19.47
CA LYS A 12 -37.15 -8.91 -19.12
C LYS A 12 -38.12 -7.89 -18.52
N ARG A 13 -37.63 -6.96 -17.69
CA ARG A 13 -38.47 -5.91 -17.10
C ARG A 13 -38.95 -4.91 -18.15
N LEU A 14 -38.11 -4.54 -19.11
CA LEU A 14 -38.49 -3.67 -20.21
C LEU A 14 -39.52 -4.35 -21.13
N ASP A 15 -39.28 -5.61 -21.49
CA ASP A 15 -40.16 -6.39 -22.36
C ASP A 15 -41.54 -6.67 -21.74
N SER A 16 -41.64 -6.69 -20.41
CA SER A 16 -42.92 -6.86 -19.70
C SER A 16 -43.81 -5.61 -19.71
N VAL A 17 -43.27 -4.45 -20.12
CA VAL A 17 -44.01 -3.19 -20.13
C VAL A 17 -44.45 -2.85 -21.56
N ILE A 18 -45.76 -2.70 -21.75
CA ILE A 18 -46.36 -2.43 -23.07
C ILE A 18 -46.01 -1.00 -23.56
N CYS A 19 -46.02 -0.02 -22.66
CA CYS A 19 -45.72 1.38 -22.99
C CYS A 19 -44.86 2.03 -21.91
N LEU A 20 -43.57 2.20 -22.20
CA LEU A 20 -42.62 2.82 -21.28
C LEU A 20 -42.96 4.28 -20.95
N VAL A 21 -43.61 4.99 -21.89
CA VAL A 21 -44.04 6.38 -21.67
C VAL A 21 -45.20 6.46 -20.68
N ALA A 22 -46.13 5.49 -20.72
CA ALA A 22 -47.25 5.43 -19.79
C ALA A 22 -46.81 5.09 -18.36
N GLU A 23 -45.73 4.33 -18.22
CA GLU A 23 -45.09 4.00 -16.94
C GLU A 23 -44.07 5.08 -16.48
N GLU A 24 -44.08 6.27 -17.11
CA GLU A 24 -43.17 7.38 -16.80
C GLU A 24 -41.69 6.97 -16.74
N ALA A 25 -41.28 6.02 -17.59
CA ALA A 25 -39.93 5.49 -17.55
C ALA A 25 -38.92 6.57 -17.99
N ILE A 26 -38.13 7.06 -17.03
CA ILE A 26 -37.07 8.04 -17.27
C ILE A 26 -35.71 7.34 -17.20
N TYR A 27 -34.94 7.42 -18.30
CA TYR A 27 -33.55 6.98 -18.28
C TYR A 27 -32.64 8.15 -17.86
N HIS A 28 -31.85 7.94 -16.81
CA HIS A 28 -30.75 8.83 -16.49
C HIS A 28 -29.49 8.38 -17.21
N LYS A 29 -28.80 9.30 -17.92
CA LYS A 29 -27.48 9.04 -18.53
C LYS A 29 -26.46 8.51 -17.50
N SER A 30 -26.57 8.92 -16.24
CA SER A 30 -25.73 8.42 -15.15
C SER A 30 -26.02 6.95 -14.81
N CYS A 31 -27.29 6.55 -14.82
CA CYS A 31 -27.71 5.16 -14.58
C CYS A 31 -27.29 4.25 -15.73
N GLU A 32 -27.45 4.68 -16.98
CA GLU A 32 -26.96 3.96 -18.15
C GLU A 32 -25.44 3.76 -18.10
N ARG A 33 -24.67 4.83 -17.80
CA ARG A 33 -23.21 4.71 -17.64
C ARG A 33 -22.81 3.75 -16.51
N LYS A 34 -23.54 3.71 -15.40
CA LYS A 34 -23.30 2.74 -14.32
C LYS A 34 -23.68 1.32 -14.73
N PHE A 35 -24.79 1.18 -15.44
CA PHE A 35 -25.27 -0.09 -15.96
C PHE A 35 -24.33 -0.65 -17.03
N CYS A 36 -23.72 0.17 -17.89
CA CYS A 36 -22.78 -0.28 -18.93
C CYS A 36 -21.34 -0.45 -18.42
N LYS A 37 -20.99 0.11 -17.26
CA LYS A 37 -19.68 -0.16 -16.63
C LYS A 37 -19.66 -1.64 -16.22
N ASN A 38 -18.85 -2.42 -16.94
CA ASN A 38 -18.58 -3.80 -16.58
C ASN A 38 -18.22 -3.87 -15.09
N ILE A 39 -19.01 -4.62 -14.32
CA ILE A 39 -18.57 -5.21 -13.06
C ILE A 39 -17.67 -6.40 -13.46
N SER A 40 -16.68 -6.15 -14.33
CA SER A 40 -15.50 -7.00 -14.34
C SER A 40 -15.03 -6.90 -12.91
N SER A 41 -14.95 -8.05 -12.25
CA SER A 41 -14.22 -8.30 -11.02
C SER A 41 -12.89 -7.55 -11.10
N GLN A 42 -12.93 -6.28 -10.73
CA GLN A 42 -11.76 -5.53 -10.37
C GLN A 42 -11.38 -6.12 -9.03
N GLU A 43 -10.71 -7.29 -9.07
CA GLU A 43 -9.52 -7.43 -8.25
C GLU A 43 -8.85 -6.07 -8.31
N LYS A 44 -8.83 -5.38 -7.17
CA LYS A 44 -8.46 -3.99 -7.05
C LYS A 44 -7.02 -3.87 -7.57
N LYS A 45 -6.84 -3.73 -8.88
CA LYS A 45 -5.54 -3.46 -9.47
C LYS A 45 -5.08 -2.20 -8.78
N LYS A 46 -3.99 -2.32 -8.01
CA LYS A 46 -3.44 -1.22 -7.22
C LYS A 46 -3.36 -0.01 -8.16
N ARG A 47 -4.15 1.02 -7.88
CA ARG A 47 -4.18 2.24 -8.69
C ARG A 47 -2.83 2.94 -8.48
N GLY A 48 -2.06 3.15 -9.55
CA GLY A 48 -0.78 3.87 -9.50
C GLY A 48 0.20 3.46 -10.59
N ARG A 49 1.37 4.13 -10.62
CA ARG A 49 2.56 3.70 -11.34
C ARG A 49 2.96 2.30 -10.81
N PRO A 50 3.44 1.38 -11.66
CA PRO A 50 4.03 0.12 -11.18
C PRO A 50 5.00 0.42 -10.03
N GLN A 51 4.99 -0.40 -8.96
CA GLN A 51 6.03 -0.27 -7.95
C GLN A 51 7.37 -0.41 -8.65
N ASP A 52 8.25 0.53 -8.39
CA ASP A 52 9.60 0.52 -8.94
C ASP A 52 10.35 -0.66 -8.30
N GLU A 53 10.64 -1.68 -9.10
CA GLU A 53 11.38 -2.87 -8.69
C GLU A 53 12.74 -2.48 -8.09
N ASP A 54 13.36 -1.42 -8.60
CA ASP A 54 14.63 -0.91 -8.09
C ASP A 54 14.49 -0.35 -6.67
N ALA A 55 13.37 0.33 -6.38
CA ALA A 55 13.08 0.86 -5.04
C ALA A 55 12.69 -0.24 -4.03
N LEU A 56 12.16 -1.37 -4.51
CA LEU A 56 11.93 -2.54 -3.67
C LEU A 56 13.25 -3.25 -3.34
N LYS A 57 14.10 -3.44 -4.35
CA LYS A 57 15.42 -4.04 -4.17
C LYS A 57 16.29 -3.19 -3.23
N ALA A 58 16.38 -1.88 -3.46
CA ALA A 58 17.15 -0.98 -2.60
C ALA A 58 16.66 -1.00 -1.14
N PHE A 59 15.34 -1.11 -0.93
CA PHE A 59 14.79 -1.25 0.42
C PHE A 59 15.18 -2.59 1.07
N SER A 60 15.15 -3.69 0.31
CA SER A 60 15.56 -5.01 0.77
C SER A 60 17.04 -5.03 1.17
N ASP A 61 17.91 -4.43 0.35
CA ASP A 61 19.35 -4.35 0.61
C ASP A 61 19.64 -3.58 1.93
N VAL A 62 18.89 -2.50 2.21
CA VAL A 62 18.98 -1.76 3.48
C VAL A 62 18.53 -2.61 4.67
N CYS A 63 17.46 -3.38 4.51
CA CYS A 63 16.98 -4.25 5.58
C CYS A 63 17.96 -5.36 5.92
N GLU A 64 18.54 -6.00 4.91
CA GLU A 64 19.56 -7.03 5.08
C GLU A 64 20.76 -6.46 5.83
N TYR A 65 21.18 -5.23 5.50
CA TYR A 65 22.23 -4.54 6.22
C TYR A 65 21.91 -4.32 7.71
N ILE A 66 20.67 -3.99 8.05
CA ILE A 66 20.22 -3.82 9.44
C ILE A 66 20.22 -5.18 10.17
N GLU A 67 19.77 -6.24 9.50
CA GLU A 67 19.59 -7.57 10.10
C GLU A 67 20.93 -8.32 10.29
N VAL A 68 21.89 -8.11 9.40
CA VAL A 68 23.25 -8.66 9.50
C VAL A 68 24.12 -7.81 10.44
N GLY A 69 23.83 -6.53 10.58
CA GLY A 69 24.57 -5.61 11.42
C GLY A 69 24.42 -5.89 12.91
N ASN A 70 25.50 -5.67 13.66
CA ASN A 70 25.47 -5.72 15.13
C ASN A 70 25.11 -4.36 15.76
N GLU A 71 24.66 -3.41 14.95
CA GLU A 71 24.24 -2.08 15.40
C GLU A 71 22.72 -2.06 15.58
N CYS A 72 22.25 -1.56 16.71
CA CYS A 72 20.81 -1.47 17.01
C CYS A 72 20.24 -0.06 16.81
N GLN A 73 21.07 0.93 16.48
CA GLN A 73 20.66 2.33 16.33
C GLN A 73 21.30 2.97 15.10
N PHE A 74 20.47 3.67 14.32
CA PHE A 74 20.91 4.35 13.11
C PHE A 74 20.24 5.72 13.01
N THR A 75 20.89 6.65 12.32
CA THR A 75 20.20 7.87 11.90
C THR A 75 19.29 7.56 10.70
N LEU A 76 18.06 8.05 10.70
CA LEU A 76 17.13 7.84 9.57
C LEU A 76 17.73 8.32 8.24
N GLN A 77 18.44 9.44 8.28
CA GLN A 77 19.17 9.98 7.13
C GLN A 77 20.25 9.02 6.61
N PHE A 78 20.98 8.33 7.48
CA PHE A 78 22.02 7.39 7.05
C PHE A 78 21.42 6.19 6.30
N LEU A 79 20.33 5.63 6.83
CA LEU A 79 19.61 4.55 6.17
C LEU A 79 18.97 5.01 4.84
N TYR A 80 18.50 6.26 4.79
CA TYR A 80 17.95 6.86 3.59
C TYR A 80 19.02 7.06 2.50
N GLU A 81 20.20 7.56 2.87
CA GLU A 81 21.35 7.72 1.96
C GLU A 81 21.80 6.36 1.41
N LYS A 82 21.79 5.31 2.24
CA LYS A 82 22.08 3.92 1.82
C LYS A 82 21.11 3.40 0.74
N MET A 83 19.88 3.90 0.72
CA MET A 83 18.86 3.55 -0.27
C MET A 83 19.04 4.31 -1.61
N ASN A 84 20.08 5.14 -1.73
CA ASN A 84 20.40 5.97 -2.89
C ASN A 84 19.23 6.85 -3.38
N GLY A 85 18.30 7.25 -2.50
CA GLY A 85 17.22 8.18 -2.84
C GLY A 85 16.18 7.65 -3.84
N THR A 86 16.01 6.34 -3.94
CA THR A 86 15.00 5.70 -4.81
C THR A 86 13.54 6.00 -4.42
N CYS A 87 13.30 6.57 -3.24
CA CYS A 87 11.99 7.06 -2.81
C CYS A 87 12.12 8.24 -1.85
N ASP A 88 11.02 8.93 -1.54
CA ASP A 88 11.02 10.02 -0.54
C ASP A 88 11.29 9.49 0.88
N GLU A 89 11.94 10.29 1.72
CA GLU A 89 12.25 9.94 3.13
C GLU A 89 10.98 9.57 3.93
N LYS A 90 9.85 10.23 3.65
CA LYS A 90 8.54 9.89 4.26
C LYS A 90 8.07 8.49 3.88
N THR A 91 8.22 8.15 2.60
CA THR A 91 7.84 6.82 2.08
C THR A 91 8.76 5.76 2.65
N PHE A 92 10.06 6.03 2.72
CA PHE A 92 11.04 5.16 3.36
C PHE A 92 10.70 4.91 4.84
N ARG A 93 10.43 5.98 5.58
CA ARG A 93 10.02 5.89 7.00
C ARG A 93 8.76 5.04 7.17
N ASN A 94 7.76 5.22 6.32
CA ASN A 94 6.53 4.42 6.39
C ASN A 94 6.80 2.94 6.09
N LYS A 95 7.67 2.62 5.12
CA LYS A 95 8.06 1.23 4.83
C LYS A 95 8.80 0.58 6.01
N LEU A 96 9.65 1.32 6.71
CA LEU A 96 10.31 0.82 7.92
C LEU A 96 9.28 0.50 9.02
N ILE A 97 8.31 1.38 9.24
CA ILE A 97 7.23 1.15 10.22
C ILE A 97 6.38 -0.05 9.79
N GLU A 98 6.07 -0.20 8.50
CA GLU A 98 5.30 -1.33 7.99
C GLU A 98 6.03 -2.67 8.16
N LYS A 99 7.36 -2.70 7.96
CA LYS A 99 8.15 -3.93 8.08
C LYS A 99 8.42 -4.33 9.53
N TYR A 100 8.81 -3.37 10.38
CA TYR A 100 9.31 -3.65 11.73
C TYR A 100 8.30 -3.33 12.83
N GLY A 101 7.21 -2.63 12.53
CA GLY A 101 6.09 -2.42 13.45
C GLY A 101 6.50 -1.93 14.84
N GLU A 102 6.22 -2.75 15.84
CA GLU A 102 6.50 -2.45 17.26
C GLU A 102 7.96 -2.63 17.67
N ASP A 103 8.76 -3.33 16.86
CA ASP A 103 10.19 -3.55 17.10
C ASP A 103 11.03 -2.31 16.74
N LEU A 104 10.41 -1.34 16.06
CA LEU A 104 11.01 -0.09 15.65
C LEU A 104 10.65 1.05 16.60
N ILE A 105 11.65 1.74 17.14
CA ILE A 105 11.48 2.99 17.88
C ILE A 105 12.09 4.12 17.06
N ILE A 106 11.28 5.13 16.73
CA ILE A 106 11.76 6.34 16.04
C ILE A 106 11.73 7.52 17.02
N THR A 107 12.91 8.04 17.35
CA THR A 107 13.07 9.18 18.26
C THR A 107 13.43 10.43 17.47
N THR A 108 12.64 11.48 17.63
CA THR A 108 12.91 12.80 17.03
C THR A 108 13.11 13.85 18.12
N THR A 109 14.19 14.61 18.04
CA THR A 109 14.44 15.74 18.95
C THR A 109 14.51 17.03 18.13
N HIS A 110 13.96 18.12 18.66
CA HIS A 110 13.98 19.41 17.98
C HIS A 110 15.42 19.83 17.61
N GLY A 111 15.63 20.17 16.34
CA GLY A 111 16.95 20.53 15.80
C GLY A 111 17.94 19.38 15.58
N LYS A 112 17.55 18.11 15.82
CA LYS A 112 18.40 16.93 15.59
C LYS A 112 17.80 15.98 14.57
N LYS A 113 18.67 15.16 13.95
CA LYS A 113 18.27 14.11 13.01
C LYS A 113 17.48 13.02 13.74
N ALA A 114 16.50 12.44 13.04
CA ALA A 114 15.71 11.33 13.58
C ALA A 114 16.59 10.08 13.78
N ILE A 115 16.46 9.43 14.93
CA ILE A 115 17.16 8.19 15.26
C ILE A 115 16.15 7.05 15.19
N VAL A 116 16.56 5.95 14.57
CA VAL A 116 15.82 4.70 14.45
C VAL A 116 16.53 3.67 15.32
N SER A 117 15.79 2.99 16.20
CA SER A 117 16.32 1.98 17.12
C SER A 117 15.51 0.69 17.04
N PHE A 118 16.20 -0.45 16.98
CA PHE A 118 15.60 -1.78 16.82
C PHE A 118 15.67 -2.56 18.14
N LYS A 119 14.50 -2.91 18.69
CA LYS A 119 14.38 -3.55 20.01
C LYS A 119 15.02 -4.95 20.05
N ASP A 120 14.73 -5.77 19.04
CA ASP A 120 15.20 -7.16 18.97
C ASP A 120 16.72 -7.26 18.91
N THR A 121 17.36 -6.42 18.10
CA THR A 121 18.82 -6.36 17.99
C THR A 121 19.45 -5.87 19.29
N SER A 122 18.84 -4.87 19.95
CA SER A 122 19.33 -4.43 21.26
C SER A 122 19.22 -5.51 22.35
N PHE A 123 18.17 -6.34 22.34
CA PHE A 123 18.05 -7.44 23.28
C PHE A 123 19.10 -8.54 23.05
N LYS A 124 19.36 -8.90 21.79
CA LYS A 124 20.41 -9.87 21.44
C LYS A 124 21.80 -9.40 21.87
N ILE A 125 22.17 -8.16 21.55
CA ILE A 125 23.46 -7.57 21.94
C ILE A 125 23.60 -7.55 23.47
N LEU A 126 22.55 -7.13 24.19
CA LEU A 126 22.57 -7.13 25.65
C LEU A 126 22.66 -8.55 26.23
N THR A 127 22.07 -9.55 25.59
CA THR A 127 22.14 -10.93 26.09
C THR A 127 23.53 -11.53 25.83
N GLU A 128 24.11 -11.32 24.65
CA GLU A 128 25.46 -11.78 24.31
C GLU A 128 26.52 -11.12 25.18
N ALA A 129 26.43 -9.82 25.45
CA ALA A 129 27.42 -9.09 26.25
C ALA A 129 27.44 -9.47 27.74
N TRP A 130 26.39 -10.09 28.28
CA TRP A 130 26.27 -10.42 29.71
C TRP A 130 26.40 -11.92 30.01
N TYR A 131 26.29 -12.79 29.00
CA TYR A 131 26.37 -14.25 29.15
C TYR A 131 27.50 -14.88 28.31
N THR A 132 28.47 -14.07 27.86
CA THR A 132 29.78 -14.52 27.36
C THR A 132 30.87 -14.25 28.37
#